data_AF-A0A9Q0D8E2-F1
#
_entry.id   AF-A0A9Q0D8E2-F1
#
_cell.length_a   1.000
_cell.length_b   1.000
_cell.length_c   1.000
_cell.angle_alpha   90.00
_cell.angle_beta   90.00
_cell.angle_gamma   90.00
#
_symmetry.space_group_name_H-M   'P 1'
#
loop_
_entity.id
_entity.type
_entity.pdbx_description
1 polymer ?
#
loop_
_entity_poly.entity_id
_entity_poly.type
_entity_poly.pdbx_seq_one_letter_code
_entity_poly.pdbx_strand_id
1 'polypeptide(L)'
;MSGRRGGVQRLLQDELGREIPYVHCFNHLLHLVVVHAMSGERAIEDLFNICNVLYTFTRKPTVAAHYQGNTLKRLLEQRWTGHLATVHIILKSFQDIVELLRHVENSA
;
A
#
# COMPACT_ATOMS: atom_id res chain seq x y z
N MET A 1 -3.53 -18.80 5.29
CA MET A 1 -2.80 -19.66 6.25
C MET A 1 -3.62 -20.86 6.73
N SER A 2 -4.94 -20.76 6.90
CA SER A 2 -5.85 -21.83 7.37
C SER A 2 -6.50 -22.70 6.27
N GLY A 3 -5.87 -22.80 5.09
CA GLY A 3 -6.47 -23.49 3.95
C GLY A 3 -6.67 -25.00 4.18
N ARG A 4 -7.86 -25.53 3.86
CA ARG A 4 -8.25 -26.93 4.14
C ARG A 4 -7.52 -28.00 3.32
N ARG A 5 -7.04 -27.68 2.11
CA ARG A 5 -6.43 -28.66 1.18
C ARG A 5 -4.97 -28.35 0.80
N GLY A 6 -4.44 -27.22 1.25
CA GLY A 6 -3.10 -26.76 0.90
C GLY A 6 -2.64 -25.53 1.71
N GLY A 7 -3.31 -25.27 2.84
CA GLY A 7 -2.85 -24.25 3.77
C GLY A 7 -1.72 -24.79 4.63
N VAL A 8 -0.86 -23.89 5.12
CA VAL A 8 0.23 -24.21 6.05
C VAL A 8 -0.27 -25.01 7.25
N GLN A 9 -1.46 -24.70 7.78
CA GLN A 9 -2.08 -25.48 8.86
C GLN A 9 -2.27 -26.95 8.46
N ARG A 10 -2.84 -27.22 7.27
CA ARG A 10 -3.10 -28.59 6.80
C ARG A 10 -1.79 -29.36 6.62
N LEU A 11 -0.79 -28.74 6.00
CA LEU A 11 0.53 -29.34 5.81
C LEU A 11 1.19 -29.72 7.14
N LEU A 12 1.10 -28.85 8.15
CA LEU A 12 1.63 -29.13 9.48
C LEU A 12 0.85 -30.23 10.22
N GLN A 13 -0.46 -30.31 10.04
CA GLN A 13 -1.27 -31.38 10.61
C GLN A 13 -0.95 -32.74 10.01
N ASP A 14 -0.77 -32.79 8.69
CA ASP A 14 -0.43 -34.02 7.97
C ASP A 14 0.96 -34.53 8.40
N GLU A 15 1.94 -33.63 8.56
CA GLU A 15 3.29 -33.98 9.01
C GLU A 15 3.35 -34.44 10.47
N LEU A 16 2.59 -33.78 11.36
CA LEU A 16 2.67 -34.03 12.80
C LEU A 16 1.67 -35.09 13.29
N GLY A 17 0.78 -35.58 12.42
CA GLY A 17 -0.23 -36.59 12.76
C GLY A 17 -1.21 -36.15 13.85
N ARG A 18 -1.40 -34.83 14.05
CA ARG A 18 -2.28 -34.28 15.09
C ARG A 18 -3.01 -33.03 14.62
N GLU A 19 -4.12 -32.73 15.26
CA GLU A 19 -4.82 -31.45 15.05
C GLU A 19 -3.96 -30.29 15.52
N ILE A 20 -3.84 -29.26 14.67
CA ILE A 20 -3.12 -28.03 14.97
C ILE A 20 -4.15 -26.90 14.91
N PRO A 21 -4.54 -26.31 16.04
CA PRO A 21 -5.52 -25.23 16.04
C PRO A 21 -4.96 -24.03 15.29
N TYR A 22 -5.75 -23.48 14.37
CA TYR A 22 -5.41 -22.24 13.71
C TYR A 22 -5.90 -21.06 14.53
N VAL A 23 -4.96 -20.24 14.98
CA VAL A 23 -5.24 -18.98 15.64
C VAL A 23 -5.07 -17.86 14.62
N HIS A 24 -6.11 -17.04 14.44
CA HIS A 24 -6.03 -15.89 13.57
C HIS A 24 -5.05 -14.85 14.13
N CYS A 25 -4.24 -14.26 13.25
CA CYS A 25 -3.45 -13.09 13.60
C CYS A 25 -4.37 -11.86 13.67
N PHE A 26 -4.53 -11.26 14.85
CA PHE A 26 -5.37 -10.08 15.02
C PHE A 26 -4.91 -8.89 14.18
N ASN A 27 -3.61 -8.73 13.94
CA ASN A 27 -3.11 -7.69 13.04
C ASN A 27 -3.57 -7.91 11.58
N HIS A 28 -3.66 -9.17 11.14
CA HIS A 28 -4.19 -9.48 9.81
C HIS A 28 -5.71 -9.27 9.73
N LEU A 29 -6.45 -9.63 10.79
CA LEU A 29 -7.89 -9.37 10.85
C LEU A 29 -8.19 -7.86 10.83
N LEU A 30 -7.49 -7.08 11.66
CA LEU A 30 -7.62 -5.63 11.68
C LEU A 30 -7.29 -5.03 10.32
N HIS A 31 -6.20 -5.48 9.69
CA HIS A 31 -5.84 -5.07 8.34
C HIS A 31 -6.97 -5.30 7.34
N LEU A 32 -7.58 -6.48 7.34
CA LEU A 32 -8.68 -6.82 6.43
C LEU A 32 -9.89 -5.91 6.66
N VAL A 33 -10.26 -5.66 7.92
CA VAL A 33 -11.36 -4.75 8.26
C VAL A 33 -11.10 -3.34 7.73
N VAL A 34 -9.90 -2.81 7.98
CA VAL A 34 -9.53 -1.45 7.56
C VAL A 34 -9.54 -1.32 6.04
N VAL A 35 -8.89 -2.24 5.31
CA VAL A 35 -8.85 -2.19 3.85
C VAL A 35 -10.25 -2.37 3.26
N HIS A 36 -11.06 -3.29 3.79
CA HIS A 36 -12.41 -3.50 3.32
C HIS A 36 -13.30 -2.27 3.53
N ALA A 37 -13.22 -1.64 4.70
CA ALA A 37 -13.94 -0.41 4.98
C ALA A 37 -13.53 0.72 4.02
N MET A 38 -12.24 0.84 3.73
CA MET A 38 -11.70 1.84 2.79
C MET A 38 -12.14 1.58 1.35
N SER A 39 -12.18 0.32 0.89
CA SER A 39 -12.70 -0.04 -0.44
C SER A 39 -14.21 0.19 -0.59
N GLY A 40 -14.93 0.43 0.50
CA GLY A 40 -16.33 0.82 0.46
C GLY A 40 -16.54 2.28 0.03
N GLU A 41 -15.49 3.11 0.03
CA GLU A 41 -15.57 4.54 -0.27
C GLU A 41 -14.72 4.90 -1.49
N ARG A 42 -15.40 5.27 -2.58
CA ARG A 42 -14.76 5.58 -3.87
C ARG A 42 -13.74 6.71 -3.77
N ALA A 43 -14.03 7.74 -2.96
CA ALA A 43 -13.10 8.86 -2.79
C ALA A 43 -11.75 8.41 -2.19
N ILE A 44 -11.77 7.39 -1.33
CA ILE A 44 -10.56 6.82 -0.73
C ILE A 44 -9.80 6.00 -1.77
N GLU A 45 -10.48 5.17 -2.56
CA GLU A 45 -9.86 4.42 -3.65
C GLU A 45 -9.17 5.34 -4.67
N ASP A 46 -9.86 6.40 -5.10
CA ASP A 46 -9.33 7.39 -6.04
C ASP A 46 -8.07 8.08 -5.48
N LEU A 47 -8.08 8.45 -4.20
CA LEU A 47 -6.92 9.04 -3.53
C LEU A 47 -5.70 8.10 -3.59
N PHE A 48 -5.87 6.82 -3.26
CA PHE A 48 -4.77 5.86 -3.28
C PHE A 48 -4.29 5.53 -4.70
N ASN A 49 -5.20 5.53 -5.68
CA ASN A 49 -4.85 5.41 -7.08
C ASN A 49 -3.95 6.58 -7.52
N ILE A 50 -4.31 7.82 -7.15
CA ILE A 50 -3.49 9.01 -7.42
C ILE A 50 -2.12 8.89 -6.75
N CYS A 51 -2.06 8.42 -5.50
CA CYS A 51 -0.79 8.21 -4.80
C CYS A 51 0.14 7.24 -5.55
N ASN A 52 -0.41 6.15 -6.11
CA ASN A 52 0.35 5.20 -6.92
C ASN A 52 0.81 5.77 -8.27
N VAL A 53 -0.04 6.58 -8.90
CA VAL A 53 0.32 7.30 -10.14
C VAL A 53 1.45 8.28 -9.86
N LEU A 54 1.37 9.08 -8.79
CA LEU A 54 2.42 10.01 -8.37
C LEU A 54 3.73 9.29 -8.05
N TYR A 55 3.67 8.17 -7.32
CA TYR A 55 4.85 7.34 -7.06
C TYR A 55 5.52 6.89 -8.36
N THR A 56 4.74 6.42 -9.33
CA THR A 56 5.27 5.95 -10.61
C THR A 56 5.83 7.11 -11.45
N PHE A 57 5.13 8.25 -11.45
CA PHE A 57 5.50 9.44 -12.19
C PHE A 57 6.81 10.06 -11.70
N THR A 58 6.94 10.26 -10.38
CA THR A 58 8.13 10.84 -9.74
C THR A 58 9.38 9.96 -9.89
N ARG A 59 9.22 8.68 -10.22
CA ARG A 59 10.34 7.74 -10.48
C ARG A 59 10.82 7.74 -11.93
N LYS A 60 10.11 8.36 -12.86
CA LYS A 60 10.59 8.49 -14.25
C LYS A 60 11.91 9.27 -14.23
N PRO A 61 13.00 8.83 -14.88
CA PRO A 61 14.30 9.50 -14.77
C PRO A 61 14.26 11.00 -15.11
N THR A 62 13.48 11.37 -16.12
CA THR A 62 13.28 12.76 -16.56
C THR A 62 12.51 13.62 -15.57
N VAL A 63 11.77 13.02 -14.64
CA VAL A 63 11.00 13.71 -13.59
C VAL A 63 11.77 13.68 -12.28
N ALA A 64 12.36 12.54 -11.94
CA ALA A 64 13.13 12.31 -10.72
C ALA A 64 14.28 13.29 -10.56
N ALA A 65 14.91 13.72 -11.67
CA ALA A 65 15.97 14.71 -11.66
C ALA A 65 15.53 16.09 -11.11
N HIS A 66 14.24 16.40 -11.20
CA HIS A 66 13.67 17.68 -10.77
C HIS A 66 12.93 17.60 -9.43
N TYR A 67 12.64 16.40 -8.92
CA TYR A 67 11.90 16.23 -7.68
C TYR A 67 12.84 16.33 -6.47
N GLN A 68 12.62 17.35 -5.64
CA GLN A 68 13.41 17.62 -4.43
C GLN A 68 12.72 17.19 -3.12
N GLY A 69 11.51 16.63 -3.23
CA GLY A 69 10.74 16.19 -2.07
C GLY A 69 11.16 14.82 -1.53
N ASN A 70 10.47 14.37 -0.48
CA ASN A 70 10.69 13.06 0.09
C ASN A 70 10.28 11.96 -0.90
N THR A 71 11.03 10.86 -0.90
CA THR A 71 10.71 9.68 -1.71
C THR A 71 9.30 9.17 -1.41
N LEU A 72 8.43 9.25 -2.42
CA LEU A 72 7.07 8.74 -2.32
C LEU A 72 7.11 7.22 -2.15
N LYS A 73 6.12 6.70 -1.42
CA LYS A 73 6.03 5.26 -1.12
C LYS A 73 5.14 4.57 -2.13
N ARG A 74 5.55 3.37 -2.54
CA ARG A 74 4.66 2.46 -3.26
C ARG A 74 3.62 1.95 -2.29
N LEU A 75 2.34 2.09 -2.63
CA LEU A 75 1.29 1.48 -1.84
C LEU A 75 1.37 -0.04 -1.98
N LEU A 76 1.33 -0.73 -0.84
CA LEU A 76 1.18 -2.19 -0.80
C LEU A 76 -0.19 -2.48 -0.21
N GLU A 77 -1.10 -2.96 -1.05
CA GLU A 77 -2.49 -3.24 -0.66
C GLU A 77 -2.58 -4.20 0.54
N GLN A 78 -1.62 -5.12 0.66
CA GLN A 78 -1.60 -6.14 1.71
C GLN A 78 -1.21 -5.61 3.11
N ARG A 79 -1.00 -4.29 3.28
CA ARG A 79 -0.62 -3.69 4.58
C ARG A 79 -1.28 -2.33 4.81
N TRP A 80 -2.18 -2.27 5.78
CA TRP A 80 -2.87 -1.02 6.18
C TRP A 80 -1.89 0.05 6.69
N THR A 81 -0.82 -0.35 7.37
CA THR A 81 0.27 0.55 7.77
C THR A 81 0.97 1.20 6.56
N GLY A 82 0.95 0.54 5.39
CA GLY A 82 1.42 1.11 4.13
C GLY A 82 0.54 2.26 3.63
N HIS A 83 -0.77 2.19 3.86
CA HIS A 83 -1.70 3.27 3.49
C HIS A 83 -1.43 4.52 4.32
N LEU A 84 -1.33 4.38 5.65
CA LEU A 84 -0.96 5.47 6.54
C LEU A 84 0.39 6.09 6.17
N ALA A 85 1.40 5.26 5.94
CA ALA A 85 2.73 5.73 5.57
C ALA A 85 2.75 6.47 4.22
N THR A 86 1.88 6.08 3.28
CA THR A 86 1.73 6.73 1.97
C THR A 86 1.05 8.08 2.12
N VAL A 87 -0.07 8.16 2.83
CA VAL A 87 -0.75 9.45 3.08
C VAL A 87 0.18 10.41 3.81
N HIS A 88 0.90 9.93 4.82
CA HIS A 88 1.85 10.74 5.58
C HIS A 88 2.95 11.34 4.70
N ILE A 89 3.52 10.57 3.77
CA ILE A 89 4.59 11.08 2.90
C ILE A 89 4.04 12.07 1.86
N ILE A 90 2.84 11.82 1.34
CA ILE A 90 2.16 12.73 0.41
C ILE A 90 1.88 14.08 1.07
N LEU A 91 1.37 14.07 2.31
CA LEU A 91 1.12 15.30 3.06
C LEU A 91 2.42 16.07 3.33
N LYS A 92 3.50 15.37 3.69
CA LYS A 92 4.81 15.98 3.94
C LYS A 92 5.44 16.60 2.70
N SER A 93 5.23 16.01 1.53
CA SER A 93 5.82 16.47 0.26
C SER A 93 4.82 17.15 -0.65
N PHE A 94 3.69 17.61 -0.11
CA PHE A 94 2.61 18.19 -0.91
C PHE A 94 3.10 19.39 -1.74
N GLN A 95 3.84 20.32 -1.12
CA GLN A 95 4.38 21.50 -1.83
C GLN A 95 5.39 21.09 -2.90
N ASP A 96 6.34 20.21 -2.57
CA ASP A 96 7.35 19.71 -3.52
C ASP A 96 6.70 19.03 -4.74
N ILE A 97 5.63 18.27 -4.52
CA ILE A 97 4.86 17.60 -5.58
C ILE A 97 4.19 18.65 -6.47
N VAL A 98 3.55 19.67 -5.90
CA VAL A 98 2.88 20.72 -6.67
C VAL A 98 3.88 21.53 -7.49
N GLU A 99 5.03 21.88 -6.90
CA GLU A 99 6.10 22.60 -7.60
C GLU A 99 6.67 21.78 -8.76
N LEU A 100 6.92 20.48 -8.54
CA LEU A 100 7.35 19.57 -9.60
C LEU A 100 6.33 19.52 -10.74
N LEU A 101 5.04 19.33 -10.43
CA LEU A 101 4.00 19.21 -11.45
C LEU A 101 3.87 20.50 -12.27
N ARG A 102 3.95 21.68 -11.62
CA ARG A 102 3.99 22.97 -12.31
C ARG A 102 5.23 23.13 -13.19
N HIS A 103 6.39 22.69 -12.71
CA HIS A 103 7.62 22.75 -13.50
C HIS A 103 7.52 21.89 -14.77
N VAL A 104 6.97 20.68 -14.65
CA VAL A 104 6.77 19.79 -15.81
C VAL A 104 5.75 20.37 -16.78
N GLU A 105 4.63 20.92 -16.28
CA GLU A 105 3.61 21.57 -17.12
C GLU A 105 4.16 22.75 -17.92
N ASN A 106 5.01 23.58 -17.31
CA ASN A 106 5.64 24.72 -17.97
C ASN A 106 6.79 24.34 -18.91
N SER A 107 7.30 23.11 -18.83
CA SER A 107 8.41 22.60 -19.65
C SER A 107 7.96 21.69 -20.80
N ALA A 108 6.65 21.42 -20.89
CA ALA A 108 6.00 20.62 -21.94
C ALA A 108 5.45 21.51 -23.05
#